data_AF-A0A956EIP1-F1
#
_entry.id   AF-A0A956EIP1-F1
#
_cell.length_a   1.000
_cell.length_b   1.000
_cell.length_c   1.000
_cell.angle_alpha   90.00
_cell.angle_beta   90.00
_cell.angle_gamma   90.00
#
_symmetry.space_group_name_H-M   'P 1'
#
loop_
_entity.id
_entity.type
_entity.pdbx_description
1 polymer ?
#
loop_
_entity_poly.entity_id
_entity_poly.type
_entity_poly.pdbx_seq_one_letter_code
_entity_poly.pdbx_strand_id
1 'polypeptide(L)'
;MRAEALRTLFTSTLLGVVMLAVPVACSGDDSSGSDSATSGDTAGSTAGSTGDLGEGVTDCTPPGLPQVVCQAGQYCADSVLADCQNGCLSNDNCAADQTCEKAAGEDVGSCQNMGGAGPTEAEFCEKLLVCDPAGTMEQCSMVYKGTNETCHQCIVDGNCGDINNGSCDAQCGI
;
A
#
# COMPACT_ATOMS: atom_id res chain seq x y z
N MET A 1 -23.25 -17.02 44.13
CA MET A 1 -22.05 -17.13 44.97
C MET A 1 -21.53 -18.56 44.92
N ARG A 2 -20.46 -18.80 44.17
CA ARG A 2 -19.46 -19.88 44.39
C ARG A 2 -18.25 -19.52 43.54
N ALA A 3 -17.15 -19.28 44.22
CA ALA A 3 -15.82 -19.01 43.68
C ALA A 3 -15.28 -20.27 42.97
N GLU A 4 -14.38 -20.10 42.01
CA GLU A 4 -13.01 -20.61 42.08
C GLU A 4 -12.11 -19.80 41.15
N ALA A 5 -10.99 -19.37 41.72
CA ALA A 5 -9.87 -18.71 41.06
C ALA A 5 -8.79 -19.76 40.81
N LEU A 6 -8.07 -19.69 39.67
CA LEU A 6 -6.70 -20.19 39.53
C LEU A 6 -6.15 -19.66 38.19
N ARG A 7 -5.39 -18.57 38.19
CA ARG A 7 -3.92 -18.57 38.08
C ARG A 7 -3.38 -19.56 37.04
N THR A 8 -3.00 -19.05 35.87
CA THR A 8 -1.91 -19.63 35.10
C THR A 8 -0.93 -18.52 34.74
N LEU A 9 0.14 -18.49 35.52
CA LEU A 9 1.40 -17.84 35.21
C LEU A 9 2.06 -18.65 34.07
N PHE A 10 2.34 -18.02 32.94
CA PHE A 10 3.39 -18.50 32.03
C PHE A 10 4.44 -17.38 31.92
N THR A 11 5.41 -17.40 32.83
CA THR A 11 6.81 -17.77 32.58
C THR A 11 7.51 -16.91 31.52
N SER A 12 8.10 -15.84 32.05
CA SER A 12 9.31 -15.19 31.58
C SER A 12 10.30 -16.17 30.95
N THR A 13 10.72 -15.90 29.71
CA THR A 13 11.98 -16.41 29.17
C THR A 13 12.76 -15.22 28.59
N LEU A 14 13.78 -14.81 29.36
CA LEU A 14 14.89 -13.97 28.93
C LEU A 14 15.85 -14.79 28.04
N LEU A 15 16.74 -14.06 27.34
CA LEU A 15 17.91 -14.47 26.53
C LEU A 15 17.62 -14.69 25.03
N GLY A 16 18.29 -14.03 24.09
CA GLY A 16 19.50 -13.23 24.22
C GLY A 16 19.82 -12.42 22.97
N VAL A 17 20.64 -11.40 23.20
CA VAL A 17 21.26 -10.51 22.22
C VAL A 17 22.30 -11.28 21.42
N VAL A 18 22.24 -11.22 20.10
CA VAL A 18 23.42 -11.38 19.23
C VAL A 18 23.41 -10.23 18.23
N MET A 19 24.22 -9.21 18.52
CA MET A 19 24.63 -8.22 17.52
C MET A 19 25.74 -8.82 16.66
N LEU A 20 25.49 -8.96 15.36
CA LEU A 20 26.53 -9.11 14.36
C LEU A 20 26.41 -7.96 13.36
N ALA A 21 27.29 -6.99 13.53
CA ALA A 21 27.55 -5.93 12.56
C ALA A 21 28.32 -6.53 11.37
N VAL A 22 27.81 -6.31 10.15
CA VAL A 22 28.54 -6.58 8.90
C VAL A 22 28.67 -5.26 8.14
N PRO A 23 29.89 -4.84 7.73
CA PRO A 23 30.10 -3.57 7.06
C PRO A 23 29.66 -3.56 5.59
N VAL A 24 29.05 -2.43 5.24
CA VAL A 24 28.77 -1.88 3.90
C VAL A 24 30.05 -1.73 3.07
N ALA A 25 29.98 -2.11 1.80
CA ALA A 25 30.73 -1.50 0.68
C ALA A 25 30.16 -1.96 -0.67
N CYS A 26 29.32 -1.14 -1.30
CA CYS A 26 29.14 -1.17 -2.76
C CYS A 26 29.34 0.24 -3.30
N SER A 27 30.50 0.43 -3.92
CA SER A 27 30.84 1.54 -4.82
C SER A 27 30.06 1.40 -6.13
N GLY A 28 29.63 2.53 -6.68
CA GLY A 28 29.03 2.60 -8.02
C GLY A 28 28.99 4.06 -8.50
N ASP A 29 30.05 4.43 -9.23
CA ASP A 29 30.30 5.71 -9.88
C ASP A 29 29.35 6.01 -11.08
N ASP A 30 29.05 7.32 -11.23
CA ASP A 30 28.88 8.13 -12.43
C ASP A 30 28.07 7.65 -13.66
N SER A 31 27.04 8.42 -14.04
CA SER A 31 26.92 9.02 -15.40
C SER A 31 25.75 10.00 -15.59
N SER A 32 26.11 11.27 -15.78
CA SER A 32 25.81 12.10 -16.97
C SER A 32 24.37 12.23 -17.49
N GLY A 33 23.80 13.41 -17.21
CA GLY A 33 23.00 14.32 -18.06
C GLY A 33 22.25 13.86 -19.31
N SER A 34 21.03 14.41 -19.47
CA SER A 34 20.52 14.89 -20.75
C SER A 34 19.42 15.94 -20.52
N ASP A 35 19.76 17.20 -20.78
CA ASP A 35 18.80 18.25 -21.10
C ASP A 35 18.12 17.90 -22.43
N SER A 36 16.80 18.00 -22.51
CA SER A 36 16.11 18.11 -23.80
C SER A 36 14.81 18.90 -23.62
N ALA A 37 14.96 20.20 -23.85
CA ALA A 37 13.86 21.10 -24.12
C ALA A 37 13.08 20.61 -25.35
N THR A 38 11.76 20.49 -25.20
CA THR A 38 10.85 20.48 -26.35
C THR A 38 9.79 21.54 -26.11
N SER A 39 9.99 22.69 -26.75
CA SER A 39 8.94 23.69 -26.97
C SER A 39 7.97 23.13 -28.02
N GLY A 40 6.68 23.15 -27.71
CA GLY A 40 5.61 22.76 -28.64
C GLY A 40 4.28 23.36 -28.19
N ASP A 41 4.01 24.57 -28.63
CA ASP A 41 2.76 25.30 -28.40
C ASP A 41 1.55 24.65 -29.09
N THR A 42 0.37 24.88 -28.51
CA THR A 42 -0.97 25.03 -29.13
C THR A 42 -1.98 23.90 -28.88
N ALA A 43 -2.84 24.05 -27.87
CA ALA A 43 -4.27 24.41 -28.03
C ALA A 43 -5.12 24.04 -26.80
N GLY A 44 -5.56 25.07 -26.06
CA GLY A 44 -6.75 25.15 -25.21
C GLY A 44 -7.37 23.88 -24.60
N SER A 45 -7.15 23.69 -23.30
CA SER A 45 -8.19 23.32 -22.34
C SER A 45 -7.81 23.89 -20.98
N THR A 46 -8.55 24.91 -20.55
CA THR A 46 -8.42 25.51 -19.22
C THR A 46 -9.16 24.61 -18.23
N ALA A 47 -8.43 23.74 -17.53
CA ALA A 47 -8.89 23.14 -16.28
C ALA A 47 -7.68 22.56 -15.51
N GLY A 48 -7.41 23.11 -14.33
CA GLY A 48 -6.59 22.48 -13.29
C GLY A 48 -5.09 22.44 -13.59
N SER A 49 -4.37 23.45 -13.13
CA SER A 49 -2.91 23.37 -12.95
C SER A 49 -2.62 22.41 -11.80
N THR A 50 -2.69 21.10 -12.02
CA THR A 50 -2.09 20.11 -11.13
C THR A 50 -0.59 20.24 -11.29
N GLY A 51 0.03 21.03 -10.43
CA GLY A 51 1.40 20.73 -10.03
C GLY A 51 1.44 19.26 -9.62
N ASP A 52 2.53 18.58 -9.92
CA ASP A 52 2.77 17.19 -9.56
C ASP A 52 2.58 17.01 -8.03
N LEU A 53 1.35 16.69 -7.60
CA LEU A 53 0.98 16.50 -6.19
C LEU A 53 1.32 15.08 -5.72
N GLY A 54 1.92 14.26 -6.59
CA GLY A 54 2.01 12.82 -6.46
C GLY A 54 0.77 12.13 -7.03
N GLU A 55 0.96 10.93 -7.58
CA GLU A 55 -0.13 10.09 -8.05
C GLU A 55 -1.12 9.80 -6.91
N GLY A 56 -2.42 9.94 -7.19
CA GLY A 56 -3.48 9.74 -6.21
C GLY A 56 -3.86 10.98 -5.41
N VAL A 57 -3.23 12.14 -5.61
CA VAL A 57 -3.62 13.37 -4.91
C VAL A 57 -4.24 14.36 -5.89
N THR A 58 -5.50 14.74 -5.65
CA THR A 58 -6.20 15.69 -6.52
C THR A 58 -6.54 17.00 -5.84
N ASP A 59 -6.32 18.11 -6.53
CA ASP A 59 -6.63 19.46 -6.04
C ASP A 59 -8.16 19.68 -5.92
N CYS A 60 -8.58 20.17 -4.76
CA CYS A 60 -9.96 20.53 -4.44
C CYS A 60 -10.03 21.95 -3.83
N THR A 61 -9.02 22.78 -4.10
CA THR A 61 -8.86 24.12 -3.50
C THR A 61 -9.87 25.12 -4.06
N PRO A 62 -10.71 25.75 -3.21
CA PRO A 62 -11.56 26.83 -3.65
C PRO A 62 -10.75 28.09 -3.99
N PRO A 63 -11.20 28.94 -4.93
CA PRO A 63 -10.48 30.15 -5.30
C PRO A 63 -10.27 31.10 -4.11
N GLY A 64 -9.01 31.45 -3.84
CA GLY A 64 -8.65 32.41 -2.78
C GLY A 64 -8.60 31.83 -1.36
N LEU A 65 -8.71 30.50 -1.21
CA LEU A 65 -8.56 29.80 0.06
C LEU A 65 -7.24 29.01 0.13
N PRO A 66 -6.81 28.59 1.33
CA PRO A 66 -5.67 27.69 1.48
C PRO A 66 -5.91 26.37 0.74
N GLN A 67 -4.80 25.76 0.31
CA GLN A 67 -4.82 24.54 -0.49
C GLN A 67 -5.58 23.40 0.19
N VAL A 68 -6.50 22.77 -0.53
CA VAL A 68 -7.19 21.55 -0.13
C VAL A 68 -6.95 20.48 -1.19
N VAL A 69 -6.49 19.31 -0.76
CA VAL A 69 -6.22 18.17 -1.64
C VAL A 69 -6.96 16.95 -1.15
N CYS A 70 -7.58 16.21 -2.06
CA CYS A 70 -8.16 14.92 -1.79
C CYS A 70 -7.07 13.84 -1.84
N GLN A 71 -7.15 12.88 -0.92
CA GLN A 71 -6.18 11.79 -0.81
C GLN A 71 -6.43 10.72 -1.88
N ALA A 72 -5.52 9.76 -2.01
CA ALA A 72 -5.70 8.61 -2.88
C ALA A 72 -6.99 7.84 -2.55
N GLY A 73 -7.71 7.44 -3.58
CA GLY A 73 -9.04 6.86 -3.46
C GLY A 73 -10.16 7.89 -3.25
N GLN A 74 -9.87 9.18 -3.42
CA GLN A 74 -10.86 10.26 -3.31
C GLN A 74 -10.81 11.20 -4.52
N TYR A 75 -11.96 11.79 -4.82
CA TYR A 75 -12.10 12.81 -5.85
C TYR A 75 -12.82 14.04 -5.28
N CYS A 76 -12.54 15.21 -5.87
CA CYS A 76 -13.23 16.45 -5.52
C CYS A 76 -14.63 16.45 -6.16
N ALA A 77 -15.67 16.25 -5.34
CA ALA A 77 -17.06 16.30 -5.78
C ALA A 77 -17.54 17.76 -5.94
N ASP A 78 -17.05 18.67 -5.10
CA ASP A 78 -17.35 20.10 -5.16
C ASP A 78 -16.13 20.95 -4.74
N SER A 79 -15.55 21.69 -5.68
CA SER A 79 -14.37 22.54 -5.44
C SER A 79 -14.69 23.88 -4.77
N VAL A 80 -15.95 24.29 -4.70
CA VAL A 80 -16.38 25.48 -3.95
C VAL A 80 -16.49 25.16 -2.46
N LEU A 81 -16.96 23.94 -2.15
CA LEU A 81 -17.10 23.45 -0.78
C LEU A 81 -15.87 22.67 -0.29
N ALA A 82 -14.90 22.42 -1.16
CA ALA A 82 -13.76 21.56 -0.90
C ALA A 82 -14.18 20.14 -0.45
N ASP A 83 -15.20 19.58 -1.12
CA ASP A 83 -15.81 18.29 -0.77
C ASP A 83 -15.07 17.13 -1.46
N CYS A 84 -14.29 16.38 -0.68
CA CYS A 84 -13.63 15.16 -1.13
C CYS A 84 -14.52 13.95 -0.84
N GLN A 85 -14.90 13.21 -1.88
CA GLN A 85 -15.68 11.99 -1.76
C GLN A 85 -14.87 10.75 -2.15
N ASN A 86 -15.21 9.61 -1.55
CA ASN A 86 -14.56 8.34 -1.86
C ASN A 86 -14.90 7.89 -3.28
N GLY A 87 -13.92 7.33 -3.97
CA GLY A 87 -14.02 6.84 -5.33
C GLY A 87 -13.04 7.55 -6.25
N CYS A 88 -13.20 7.32 -7.53
CA CYS A 88 -12.32 7.87 -8.55
C CYS A 88 -13.11 8.30 -9.79
N LEU A 89 -12.71 9.44 -10.37
CA LEU A 89 -13.18 9.85 -11.69
C LEU A 89 -12.19 9.43 -12.78
N SER A 90 -10.94 9.18 -12.39
CA SER A 90 -9.84 8.79 -13.26
C SER A 90 -8.73 8.10 -12.45
N ASN A 91 -7.71 7.55 -13.12
CA ASN A 91 -6.54 6.98 -12.44
C ASN A 91 -5.77 8.01 -11.61
N ASP A 92 -5.88 9.31 -11.91
CA ASP A 92 -5.21 10.38 -11.16
C ASP A 92 -5.72 10.48 -9.71
N ASN A 93 -6.93 9.97 -9.44
CA ASN A 93 -7.49 9.87 -8.08
C ASN A 93 -6.98 8.64 -7.31
N CYS A 94 -6.24 7.74 -7.96
CA CYS A 94 -5.79 6.48 -7.41
C CYS A 94 -4.29 6.50 -7.15
N ALA A 95 -3.83 5.70 -6.19
CA ALA A 95 -2.38 5.55 -5.97
C ALA A 95 -1.68 5.02 -7.23
N ALA A 96 -0.35 5.20 -7.31
CA ALA A 96 0.47 4.80 -8.45
C ALA A 96 0.31 3.31 -8.86
N ASP A 97 -0.02 2.46 -7.90
CA ASP A 97 -0.26 1.03 -8.05
C ASP A 97 -1.75 0.69 -8.24
N GLN A 98 -2.60 1.67 -8.55
CA GLN A 98 -4.05 1.52 -8.66
C GLN A 98 -4.62 2.13 -9.96
N THR A 99 -5.68 1.51 -10.47
CA THR A 99 -6.48 2.00 -11.59
C THR A 99 -7.91 2.24 -11.14
N CYS A 100 -8.53 3.25 -11.73
CA CYS A 100 -9.92 3.56 -11.50
C CYS A 100 -10.82 2.65 -12.34
N GLU A 101 -11.54 1.74 -11.67
CA GLU A 101 -12.56 0.93 -12.32
C GLU A 101 -13.97 1.51 -12.14
N LYS A 102 -14.68 1.72 -13.25
CA LYS A 102 -16.06 2.21 -13.27
C LYS A 102 -17.00 1.12 -13.78
N ALA A 103 -18.13 0.93 -13.10
CA ALA A 103 -19.18 0.07 -13.60
C ALA A 103 -19.88 0.70 -14.81
N ALA A 104 -20.48 -0.13 -15.66
CA ALA A 104 -21.16 0.36 -16.87
C ALA A 104 -22.33 1.29 -16.50
N GLY A 105 -22.25 2.54 -16.95
CA GLY A 105 -23.26 3.57 -16.68
C GLY A 105 -23.01 4.42 -15.44
N GLU A 106 -21.92 4.18 -14.69
CA GLU A 106 -21.53 4.98 -13.53
C GLU A 106 -20.48 6.03 -13.90
N ASP A 107 -20.65 7.25 -13.37
CA ASP A 107 -19.69 8.34 -13.56
C ASP A 107 -18.50 8.27 -12.57
N VAL A 108 -18.70 7.57 -11.45
CA VAL A 108 -17.74 7.41 -10.34
C VAL A 108 -17.35 5.94 -10.21
N GLY A 109 -16.06 5.69 -10.12
CA GLY A 109 -15.47 4.35 -9.94
C GLY A 109 -14.88 4.14 -8.56
N SER A 110 -14.18 3.02 -8.42
CA SER A 110 -13.35 2.68 -7.26
C SER A 110 -11.92 2.40 -7.70
N CYS A 111 -10.95 2.85 -6.93
CA CYS A 111 -9.55 2.50 -7.17
C CYS A 111 -9.33 1.03 -6.84
N GLN A 112 -8.87 0.27 -7.83
CA GLN A 112 -8.48 -1.14 -7.72
C GLN A 112 -6.98 -1.22 -7.93
N ASN A 113 -6.28 -2.04 -7.15
CA ASN A 113 -4.85 -2.25 -7.39
C ASN A 113 -4.63 -2.79 -8.81
N MET A 114 -3.67 -2.22 -9.54
CA MET A 114 -3.21 -2.66 -10.87
C MET A 114 -2.40 -3.95 -10.81
N GLY A 115 -2.54 -4.74 -9.74
CA GLY A 115 -1.81 -5.98 -9.53
C GLY A 115 -1.74 -6.79 -10.81
N GLY A 116 -0.54 -6.95 -11.35
CA GLY A 116 -0.25 -8.19 -12.05
C GLY A 116 -0.55 -9.26 -11.01
N ALA A 117 -1.51 -10.14 -11.30
CA ALA A 117 -2.13 -11.05 -10.33
C ALA A 117 -1.08 -11.53 -9.33
N GLY A 118 -1.10 -10.97 -8.12
CA GLY A 118 -0.18 -11.32 -7.07
C GLY A 118 -0.27 -12.80 -6.75
N PRO A 119 0.54 -13.28 -5.80
CA PRO A 119 0.58 -14.70 -5.51
C PRO A 119 -0.81 -15.17 -5.12
N THR A 120 -1.24 -16.27 -5.71
CA THR A 120 -2.55 -16.85 -5.40
C THR A 120 -2.63 -17.20 -3.92
N GLU A 121 -3.85 -17.30 -3.38
CA GLU A 121 -4.07 -17.76 -1.99
C GLU A 121 -3.35 -19.09 -1.71
N ALA A 122 -3.28 -19.97 -2.73
CA ALA A 122 -2.56 -21.24 -2.63
C ALA A 122 -1.04 -21.03 -2.46
N GLU A 123 -0.41 -20.17 -3.26
CA GLU A 123 1.03 -19.89 -3.18
C GLU A 123 1.41 -19.17 -1.89
N PHE A 124 0.58 -18.21 -1.47
CA PHE A 124 0.72 -17.53 -0.19
C PHE A 124 0.63 -18.51 0.99
N CYS A 125 -0.42 -19.35 1.01
CA CYS A 125 -0.63 -20.30 2.10
C CYS A 125 0.39 -21.43 2.12
N GLU A 126 0.84 -21.90 0.96
CA GLU A 126 1.92 -22.88 0.89
C GLU A 126 3.19 -22.30 1.54
N LYS A 127 3.57 -21.07 1.20
CA LYS A 127 4.76 -20.45 1.76
C LYS A 127 4.62 -20.18 3.27
N LEU A 128 3.47 -19.67 3.70
CA LEU A 128 3.21 -19.37 5.10
C LEU A 128 3.23 -20.63 5.96
N LEU A 129 2.61 -21.73 5.51
CA LEU A 129 2.59 -23.00 6.25
C LEU A 129 3.94 -23.74 6.22
N VAL A 130 4.77 -23.51 5.20
CA VAL A 130 6.16 -23.98 5.19
C VAL A 130 7.00 -23.26 6.24
N CYS A 131 6.77 -21.96 6.44
CA CYS A 131 7.51 -21.14 7.39
C CYS A 131 6.97 -21.20 8.83
N ASP A 132 5.67 -21.44 9.00
CA ASP A 132 5.00 -21.71 10.27
C ASP A 132 4.13 -22.98 10.17
N PRO A 133 4.72 -24.17 10.45
CA PRO A 133 3.99 -25.44 10.40
C PRO A 133 2.95 -25.61 11.52
N ALA A 134 2.86 -24.67 12.47
CA ALA A 134 1.81 -24.66 13.48
C ALA A 134 0.51 -23.97 12.98
N GLY A 135 0.58 -23.21 11.89
CA GLY A 135 -0.57 -22.58 11.27
C GLY A 135 -1.53 -23.56 10.61
N THR A 136 -2.79 -23.15 10.43
CA THR A 136 -3.78 -23.90 9.66
C THR A 136 -4.14 -23.20 8.35
N MET A 137 -4.63 -23.96 7.38
CA MET A 137 -5.12 -23.41 6.10
C MET A 137 -6.22 -22.35 6.31
N GLU A 138 -7.08 -22.55 7.32
CA GLU A 138 -8.14 -21.57 7.67
C GLU A 138 -7.58 -20.27 8.25
N GLN A 139 -6.54 -20.35 9.09
CA GLN A 139 -5.84 -19.16 9.58
C GLN A 139 -5.16 -18.43 8.43
N CYS A 140 -4.53 -19.15 7.51
CA CYS A 140 -3.93 -18.54 6.33
C CYS A 140 -4.97 -17.81 5.47
N SER A 141 -6.11 -18.45 5.16
CA SER A 141 -7.19 -17.82 4.37
C SER A 141 -7.71 -16.55 5.04
N MET A 142 -7.73 -16.50 6.37
CA MET A 142 -8.09 -15.30 7.11
C MET A 142 -7.04 -14.19 6.97
N VAL A 143 -5.76 -14.52 7.03
CA VAL A 143 -4.66 -13.56 6.82
C VAL A 143 -4.66 -13.05 5.38
N TYR A 144 -4.73 -13.94 4.39
CA TYR A 144 -4.76 -13.57 2.97
C TYR A 144 -5.95 -12.67 2.60
N LYS A 145 -7.10 -12.84 3.25
CA LYS A 145 -8.26 -11.93 3.06
C LYS A 145 -8.14 -10.63 3.86
N GLY A 146 -7.32 -10.64 4.91
CA GLY A 146 -7.13 -9.52 5.82
C GLY A 146 -5.99 -8.58 5.41
N THR A 147 -5.12 -9.00 4.49
CA THR A 147 -3.95 -8.23 4.05
C THR A 147 -4.04 -7.83 2.57
N ASN A 148 -3.11 -7.01 2.12
CA ASN A 148 -3.05 -6.51 0.75
C ASN A 148 -2.08 -7.34 -0.11
N GLU A 149 -2.11 -7.11 -1.41
CA GLU A 149 -1.28 -7.84 -2.38
C GLU A 149 0.23 -7.64 -2.16
N THR A 150 0.64 -6.46 -1.67
CA THR A 150 2.04 -6.17 -1.30
C THR A 150 2.51 -7.05 -0.14
N CYS A 151 1.64 -7.29 0.85
CA CYS A 151 1.88 -8.27 1.90
C CYS A 151 1.96 -9.70 1.33
N HIS A 152 1.05 -10.05 0.42
CA HIS A 152 1.06 -11.38 -0.20
C HIS A 152 2.38 -11.65 -0.92
N GLN A 153 2.83 -10.68 -1.72
CA GLN A 153 4.10 -10.75 -2.43
C GLN A 153 5.29 -10.82 -1.48
N CYS A 154 5.29 -10.01 -0.40
CA CYS A 154 6.34 -10.04 0.62
C CYS A 154 6.48 -11.42 1.29
N ILE A 155 5.36 -12.07 1.62
CA ILE A 155 5.36 -13.41 2.23
C ILE A 155 5.86 -14.46 1.24
N VAL A 156 5.45 -14.40 -0.03
CA VAL A 156 5.88 -15.38 -1.04
C VAL A 156 7.36 -15.26 -1.37
N ASP A 157 7.87 -14.02 -1.49
CA ASP A 157 9.28 -13.75 -1.80
C ASP A 157 10.20 -13.88 -0.57
N GLY A 158 9.64 -13.70 0.64
CA GLY A 158 10.38 -13.72 1.90
C GLY A 158 10.96 -15.09 2.23
N ASN A 159 12.12 -15.10 2.91
CA ASN A 159 12.59 -16.31 3.57
C ASN A 159 11.89 -16.48 4.91
N CYS A 160 11.74 -17.72 5.40
CA CYS A 160 11.05 -17.97 6.66
C CYS A 160 11.67 -17.24 7.86
N GLY A 161 12.99 -17.00 7.85
CA GLY A 161 13.65 -16.21 8.88
C GLY A 161 13.23 -14.73 8.88
N ASP A 162 12.99 -14.17 7.70
CA ASP A 162 12.60 -12.76 7.53
C ASP A 162 11.10 -12.57 7.83
N ILE A 163 10.28 -13.54 7.41
CA ILE A 163 8.83 -13.59 7.70
C ILE A 163 8.60 -13.67 9.21
N ASN A 164 9.30 -14.60 9.90
CA ASN A 164 9.15 -14.78 11.35
C ASN A 164 9.77 -13.65 12.18
N ASN A 165 10.56 -12.77 11.56
CA ASN A 165 11.17 -11.60 12.21
C ASN A 165 10.39 -10.31 11.93
N GLY A 166 9.20 -10.41 11.33
CA GLY A 166 8.30 -9.28 11.10
C GLY A 166 8.69 -8.38 9.92
N SER A 167 9.52 -8.88 8.99
CA SER A 167 10.00 -8.06 7.87
C SER A 167 8.89 -7.66 6.89
N CYS A 168 7.76 -8.36 6.93
CA CYS A 168 6.56 -8.06 6.16
C CYS A 168 5.47 -7.35 6.97
N ASP A 169 5.68 -7.09 8.28
CA ASP A 169 4.62 -6.57 9.17
C ASP A 169 4.14 -5.19 8.73
N ALA A 170 5.06 -4.33 8.26
CA ALA A 170 4.74 -3.00 7.75
C ALA A 170 3.85 -3.04 6.50
N GLN A 171 4.04 -4.04 5.63
CA GLN A 171 3.28 -4.25 4.41
C GLN A 171 1.96 -4.96 4.69
N CYS A 172 1.94 -5.84 5.69
CA CYS A 172 0.78 -6.60 6.13
C CYS A 172 -0.12 -5.83 7.12
N GLY A 173 0.33 -4.69 7.64
CA GLY A 173 -0.43 -3.84 8.55
C GLY A 173 -0.72 -4.48 9.91
N ILE A 174 0.19 -5.34 10.37
CA ILE A 174 0.13 -6.11 11.63
C ILE A 174 1.13 -5.62 12.67
#